data_AF-A0A7J9B3J2-F1
#
_entry.id   AF-A0A7J9B3J2-F1
#
_cell.length_a   1.000
_cell.length_b   1.000
_cell.length_c   1.000
_cell.angle_alpha   90.00
_cell.angle_beta   90.00
_cell.angle_gamma   90.00
#
_symmetry.space_group_name_H-M   'P 1'
#
loop_
_entity.id
_entity.type
_entity.pdbx_description
1 polymer ?
#
loop_
_entity_poly.entity_id
_entity_poly.type
_entity_poly.pdbx_seq_one_letter_code
_entity_poly.pdbx_strand_id
1 'polypeptide(L)'
;MHRLDRGHHACFGYESGCRLHYNAWNSWNNHNKFVFKGKEEDVRVVWDRAITLCQDFRIHNLVNKPLLPVTSATKNWVKPPLGFVKINFDAAVSNNKIGYWVIARDSDGFVLGGWRLQRC
;
A
#
# COMPACT_ATOMS: atom_id res chain seq x y z
N MET A 1 -26.21 8.46 -35.05
CA MET A 1 -26.73 8.59 -33.68
C MET A 1 -26.12 7.47 -32.84
N HIS A 2 -25.60 7.81 -31.65
CA HIS A 2 -24.94 6.98 -30.63
C HIS A 2 -23.59 6.31 -30.90
N ARG A 3 -22.52 7.01 -30.49
CA ARG A 3 -21.32 6.40 -29.90
C ARG A 3 -20.98 7.18 -28.61
N LEU A 4 -21.70 6.86 -27.53
CA LEU A 4 -21.42 7.33 -26.17
C LEU A 4 -20.75 6.18 -25.37
N ASP A 5 -19.97 6.58 -24.37
CA ASP A 5 -19.65 5.82 -23.14
C ASP A 5 -18.56 4.74 -23.10
N ARG A 6 -17.35 5.06 -23.56
CA ARG A 6 -16.13 4.35 -23.09
C ARG A 6 -15.26 5.14 -22.09
N GLY A 7 -15.57 6.41 -21.86
CA GLY A 7 -14.82 7.27 -20.92
C GLY A 7 -15.26 7.17 -19.46
N HIS A 8 -16.57 7.08 -19.19
CA HIS A 8 -17.08 7.11 -17.82
C HIS A 8 -16.74 5.86 -17.00
N HIS A 9 -16.74 4.67 -17.60
CA HIS A 9 -16.48 3.41 -16.89
C HIS A 9 -15.04 3.32 -16.35
N ALA A 10 -14.06 3.88 -17.06
CA ALA A 10 -12.67 3.89 -16.61
C ALA A 10 -12.46 4.87 -15.43
N CYS A 11 -13.10 6.04 -15.47
CA CYS A 11 -13.04 7.02 -14.39
C CYS A 11 -13.73 6.51 -13.10
N PHE A 12 -14.89 5.87 -13.22
CA PHE A 12 -15.60 5.30 -12.06
C PHE A 12 -14.80 4.18 -11.36
N GLY A 13 -14.13 3.31 -12.12
CA GLY A 13 -13.26 2.26 -11.56
C GLY A 13 -12.02 2.82 -10.86
N TYR A 14 -11.44 3.91 -11.39
CA TYR A 14 -10.27 4.56 -10.79
C TYR A 14 -10.59 5.33 -9.50
N GLU A 15 -11.72 6.04 -9.44
CA GLU A 15 -12.12 6.81 -8.25
C GLU A 15 -12.52 5.90 -7.08
N SER A 16 -13.26 4.82 -7.35
CA SER A 16 -13.63 3.85 -6.32
C SER A 16 -12.42 3.06 -5.83
N GLY A 17 -11.46 2.73 -6.70
CA GLY A 17 -10.19 2.12 -6.32
C GLY A 17 -9.31 3.04 -5.45
N CYS A 18 -9.22 4.32 -5.80
CA CYS A 18 -8.46 5.33 -5.05
C CYS A 18 -8.97 5.48 -3.60
N ARG A 19 -10.29 5.55 -3.41
CA ARG A 19 -10.89 5.64 -2.07
C ARG A 19 -10.60 4.41 -1.22
N LEU A 20 -10.75 3.21 -1.80
CA LEU A 20 -10.44 1.96 -1.09
C LEU A 20 -8.97 1.88 -0.67
N HIS A 21 -8.05 2.27 -1.56
CA HIS A 21 -6.62 2.31 -1.28
C HIS A 21 -6.28 3.24 -0.11
N TYR A 22 -6.70 4.51 -0.18
CA TYR A 22 -6.37 5.48 0.86
C TYR A 22 -7.11 5.21 2.18
N ASN A 23 -8.33 4.67 2.14
CA ASN A 23 -9.04 4.27 3.37
C ASN A 23 -8.33 3.11 4.08
N ALA A 24 -7.96 2.05 3.36
CA ALA A 24 -7.24 0.91 3.94
C ALA A 24 -5.89 1.33 4.50
N TRP A 25 -5.14 2.15 3.75
CA TRP A 25 -3.85 2.67 4.17
C TRP A 25 -3.93 3.55 5.43
N ASN A 26 -4.89 4.49 5.48
CA ASN A 26 -5.05 5.38 6.63
C ASN A 26 -5.56 4.63 7.87
N SER A 27 -6.43 3.62 7.69
CA SER A 27 -6.88 2.76 8.78
C SER A 27 -5.74 1.93 9.37
N TRP A 28 -4.92 1.32 8.51
CA TRP A 28 -3.72 0.58 8.93
C TRP A 28 -2.73 1.48 9.66
N ASN A 29 -2.50 2.71 9.16
CA ASN A 29 -1.65 3.68 9.84
C ASN A 29 -2.19 4.13 11.20
N ASN A 30 -3.51 4.35 11.31
CA ASN A 30 -4.13 4.71 12.60
C ASN A 30 -3.94 3.58 13.62
N HIS A 31 -4.18 2.33 13.19
CA HIS A 31 -3.96 1.16 14.03
C HIS A 31 -2.49 1.05 14.49
N ASN A 32 -1.53 1.24 13.58
CA ASN A 32 -0.12 1.24 13.94
C ASN A 32 0.26 2.37 14.91
N LYS A 33 -0.28 3.57 14.72
CA LYS A 33 -0.06 4.67 15.68
C LYS A 33 -0.58 4.31 17.07
N PHE A 34 -1.74 3.67 17.15
CA PHE A 34 -2.27 3.19 18.41
C PHE A 34 -1.37 2.12 19.03
N VAL A 35 -1.01 1.07 18.28
CA VAL A 35 -0.19 -0.05 18.77
C VAL A 35 1.21 0.39 19.22
N PHE A 36 1.89 1.25 18.44
CA PHE A 36 3.29 1.59 18.71
C PHE A 36 3.47 2.89 19.50
N LYS A 37 2.48 3.78 19.51
CA LYS A 37 2.58 5.10 20.17
C LYS A 37 1.48 5.37 21.19
N GLY A 38 0.51 4.45 21.35
CA GLY A 38 -0.65 4.65 22.23
C GLY A 38 -1.57 5.80 21.78
N LYS A 39 -1.47 6.22 20.51
CA LYS A 39 -2.20 7.38 19.97
C LYS A 39 -3.15 6.93 18.88
N GLU A 40 -4.44 7.05 19.14
CA GLU A 40 -5.50 6.87 18.16
C GLU A 40 -5.97 8.23 17.64
N GLU A 41 -6.13 8.35 16.34
CA GLU A 41 -6.74 9.51 15.70
C GLU A 41 -8.24 9.27 15.53
N ASP A 42 -9.03 10.34 15.64
CA ASP A 42 -10.47 10.30 15.41
C ASP A 42 -10.80 9.77 14.01
N VAL A 43 -11.82 8.91 13.93
CA VAL A 43 -12.23 8.23 12.69
C VAL A 43 -12.55 9.23 11.57
N ARG A 44 -13.14 10.39 11.90
CA ARG A 44 -13.44 11.44 10.91
C ARG A 44 -12.16 12.04 10.36
N VAL A 45 -11.15 12.26 11.20
CA VAL A 45 -9.83 12.76 10.76
C VAL A 45 -9.14 11.77 9.83
N VAL A 46 -9.21 10.47 10.13
CA VAL A 46 -8.67 9.40 9.28
C VAL A 46 -9.39 9.35 7.93
N TRP A 47 -10.72 9.46 7.95
CA TRP A 47 -11.58 9.47 6.76
C TRP A 47 -11.36 10.70 5.89
N ASP A 48 -11.37 11.90 6.46
CA ASP A 48 -11.17 13.16 5.75
C ASP A 48 -9.79 13.20 5.09
N ARG A 49 -8.75 12.71 5.78
CA ARG A 49 -7.41 12.58 5.21
C ARG A 49 -7.40 11.65 3.99
N ALA A 50 -8.11 10.52 4.04
CA ALA A 50 -8.20 9.61 2.91
C ALA A 50 -8.93 10.23 1.71
N ILE A 51 -9.98 11.03 1.96
CA ILE A 51 -10.68 11.78 0.91
C ILE A 51 -9.74 12.82 0.28
N THR A 52 -9.06 13.64 1.07
CA THR A 52 -8.15 14.68 0.58
C THR A 52 -7.05 14.06 -0.29
N LEU A 53 -6.41 12.99 0.18
CA LEU A 53 -5.38 12.28 -0.59
C LEU A 53 -5.90 11.75 -1.94
N CYS A 54 -7.15 11.27 -1.97
CA CYS A 54 -7.75 10.80 -3.20
C CYS A 54 -8.10 11.95 -4.16
N GLN A 55 -8.52 13.10 -3.64
CA GLN A 55 -8.74 14.31 -4.44
C GLN A 55 -7.43 14.84 -5.03
N ASP A 56 -6.37 14.92 -4.22
CA ASP A 56 -5.04 15.33 -4.67
C ASP A 56 -4.51 14.41 -5.77
N PHE A 57 -4.65 13.09 -5.59
CA PHE A 57 -4.28 12.11 -6.62
C PHE A 57 -5.01 12.36 -7.94
N ARG A 58 -6.32 12.63 -7.89
CA ARG A 58 -7.12 12.97 -9.08
C ARG A 58 -6.63 14.25 -9.75
N ILE A 59 -6.36 15.31 -8.99
CA ILE A 59 -5.85 16.58 -9.54
C ILE A 59 -4.52 16.35 -10.27
N HIS A 60 -3.59 15.62 -9.65
CA HIS A 60 -2.26 15.45 -10.23
C HIS A 60 -2.20 14.45 -11.40
N ASN A 61 -3.02 13.40 -11.40
CA ASN A 61 -2.91 12.32 -12.39
C ASN A 61 -3.95 12.36 -13.52
N LEU A 62 -5.09 13.03 -13.32
CA LEU A 62 -6.19 13.05 -14.29
C LEU A 62 -6.40 14.43 -14.94
N VAL A 63 -6.04 15.52 -14.27
CA VAL A 63 -6.17 16.88 -14.84
C VAL A 63 -4.97 17.22 -15.71
N ASN A 64 -3.76 16.81 -15.31
CA ASN A 64 -2.56 16.93 -16.12
C ASN A 64 -2.36 15.62 -16.90
N LYS A 65 -2.49 15.67 -18.23
CA LYS A 65 -2.19 14.52 -19.08
C LYS A 65 -0.70 14.18 -18.87
N PRO A 66 -0.35 12.97 -18.39
CA PRO A 66 1.05 12.62 -18.23
C PRO A 66 1.73 12.68 -19.62
N LEU A 67 2.79 13.48 -19.72
CA LEU A 67 3.54 13.71 -20.97
C LEU A 67 4.22 12.42 -21.47
N LEU A 68 4.39 11.45 -20.58
CA LEU A 68 4.98 10.15 -20.86
C LEU A 68 3.95 9.05 -20.56
N PRO A 69 3.86 7.99 -21.38
CA PRO A 69 3.13 6.79 -20.99
C PRO A 69 3.74 6.27 -19.68
N VAL A 70 2.94 6.26 -18.62
CA VAL A 70 3.30 5.56 -17.40
C VAL A 70 3.18 4.08 -17.73
N THR A 71 4.28 3.47 -18.17
CA THR A 71 4.44 2.03 -18.02
C THR A 71 4.53 1.78 -16.53
N SER A 72 3.37 1.58 -15.91
CA SER A 72 3.32 1.04 -14.56
C SER A 72 3.87 -0.37 -14.66
N ALA A 73 5.19 -0.50 -14.53
CA ALA A 73 5.82 -1.75 -14.21
C ALA A 73 5.40 -2.03 -12.77
N THR A 74 4.18 -2.52 -12.61
CA THR A 74 3.68 -3.04 -11.34
C THR A 74 4.58 -4.22 -11.06
N LYS A 75 5.66 -3.99 -10.30
CA LYS A 75 6.47 -5.03 -9.68
C LYS A 75 5.61 -5.65 -8.60
N ASN A 76 4.59 -6.38 -9.04
CA ASN A 76 3.82 -7.25 -8.18
C ASN A 76 4.81 -8.21 -7.52
N TRP A 77 4.54 -8.58 -6.28
CA TRP A 77 5.33 -9.62 -5.64
C TRP A 77 5.25 -10.89 -6.50
N VAL A 78 6.41 -11.40 -6.92
CA VAL A 78 6.52 -12.67 -7.65
C VAL A 78 7.16 -13.70 -6.71
N LYS A 79 6.57 -14.90 -6.71
CA LYS A 79 7.10 -16.07 -6.01
C LYS A 79 8.47 -16.47 -6.57
N PRO A 80 9.40 -16.98 -5.75
CA PRO A 80 10.71 -17.37 -6.24
C PRO A 80 10.62 -18.59 -7.18
N PRO A 81 11.62 -18.80 -8.05
CA PRO A 81 11.71 -20.03 -8.87
C PRO A 81 11.79 -21.30 -8.01
N LEU A 82 11.44 -22.44 -8.60
CA LEU A 82 11.53 -23.75 -7.93
C LEU A 82 12.95 -24.01 -7.39
N GLY A 83 13.04 -24.50 -6.16
CA GLY A 83 14.32 -24.75 -5.48
C GLY A 83 14.94 -23.53 -4.81
N PHE A 84 14.31 -22.36 -4.89
CA PHE A 84 14.74 -21.14 -4.20
C PHE A 84 13.82 -20.77 -3.06
N VAL A 85 14.40 -20.22 -2.00
CA VAL A 85 13.69 -19.60 -0.89
C VAL A 85 13.85 -18.08 -1.00
N LYS A 86 12.73 -17.35 -0.99
CA LYS A 86 12.73 -15.89 -0.95
C LYS A 86 12.70 -15.41 0.50
N ILE A 87 13.72 -14.67 0.88
CA ILE A 87 13.79 -13.97 2.16
C ILE A 87 13.34 -12.52 1.96
N ASN A 88 12.27 -12.10 2.63
CA ASN A 88 11.94 -10.68 2.76
C ASN A 88 12.34 -10.23 4.16
N PHE A 89 13.00 -9.09 4.23
CA PHE A 89 13.56 -8.54 5.45
C PHE A 89 13.14 -7.08 5.59
N ASP A 90 12.76 -6.68 6.80
CA ASP A 90 12.50 -5.29 7.16
C ASP A 90 13.12 -4.94 8.53
N ALA A 91 13.43 -3.67 8.74
CA ALA A 91 14.03 -3.17 9.96
C ALA A 91 13.27 -1.92 10.46
N ALA A 92 13.00 -1.87 11.75
CA ALA A 92 12.38 -0.75 12.42
C ALA A 92 13.28 -0.24 13.55
N VAL A 93 13.42 1.08 13.65
CA VAL A 93 14.17 1.75 14.73
C VAL A 93 13.23 2.59 15.56
N SER A 94 13.27 2.44 16.88
CA SER A 94 12.47 3.24 17.82
C SER A 94 13.16 3.35 19.18
N ASN A 95 13.29 4.57 19.72
CA ASN A 95 13.86 4.84 21.06
C ASN A 95 15.18 4.10 21.31
N ASN A 96 16.15 4.24 20.40
CA ASN A 96 17.46 3.54 20.39
C ASN A 96 17.41 2.01 20.30
N LYS A 97 16.23 1.41 20.10
CA LYS A 97 16.07 -0.03 19.87
C LYS A 97 15.94 -0.29 18.37
N ILE A 98 16.46 -1.42 17.94
CA ILE A 98 16.36 -1.89 16.55
C ILE A 98 15.64 -3.24 16.54
N GLY A 99 14.59 -3.33 15.74
CA GLY A 99 13.86 -4.56 15.46
C GLY A 99 14.07 -4.97 14.01
N TYR A 100 14.29 -6.25 13.78
CA TYR A 100 14.37 -6.87 12.47
C TYR A 100 13.26 -7.92 12.32
N TRP A 101 12.68 -7.98 11.14
CA TRP A 101 11.64 -8.94 10.77
C TRP A 101 12.06 -9.66 9.49
N VAL A 102 12.06 -10.98 9.53
CA VAL A 102 12.46 -11.83 8.41
C VAL A 102 11.33 -12.81 8.13
N ILE A 103 11.00 -12.99 6.86
CA ILE A 103 10.06 -14.03 6.41
C ILE A 103 10.66 -14.81 5.25
N ALA A 104 10.73 -16.13 5.39
CA ALA A 104 11.16 -17.06 4.36
C ALA A 104 9.95 -17.67 3.66
N ARG A 105 9.97 -17.68 2.33
CA ARG A 105 8.92 -18.29 1.50
C ARG A 105 9.51 -19.21 0.44
N ASP A 106 8.86 -20.33 0.18
CA ASP A 106 9.23 -21.25 -0.91
C ASP A 106 8.73 -20.77 -2.28
N SER A 107 8.93 -21.61 -3.30
CA SER A 107 8.51 -21.40 -4.69
C SER A 107 7.01 -21.43 -4.93
N ASP A 108 6.23 -21.93 -3.96
CA ASP A 108 4.78 -21.86 -3.97
C ASP A 108 4.26 -20.63 -3.23
N GLY A 109 5.16 -19.90 -2.58
CA GLY A 109 4.86 -18.70 -1.80
C GLY A 109 4.42 -19.00 -0.37
N PHE A 110 4.44 -20.28 0.05
CA PHE A 110 4.15 -20.68 1.41
C PHE A 110 5.23 -20.16 2.36
N VAL A 111 4.81 -19.79 3.56
CA VAL A 111 5.71 -19.30 4.60
C VAL A 111 6.38 -20.50 5.25
N LEU A 112 7.69 -20.60 5.08
CA LEU A 112 8.51 -21.64 5.72
C LEU A 112 8.88 -21.27 7.16
N GLY A 113 9.01 -19.97 7.44
CA GLY A 113 9.37 -19.47 8.75
C GLY A 113 9.44 -17.96 8.82
N GLY A 114 9.37 -17.44 10.04
CA GLY A 114 9.54 -16.02 10.33
C GLY A 114 10.37 -15.81 11.59
N TRP A 115 11.22 -14.79 11.57
CA TRP A 115 12.05 -14.43 12.71
C TRP A 115 11.86 -12.97 13.08
N ARG A 116 11.82 -12.73 14.38
CA ARG A 116 11.88 -11.42 14.99
C ARG A 116 13.17 -11.33 15.79
N LEU A 117 14.00 -10.35 15.49
CA LEU A 117 15.16 -10.03 16.31
C LEU A 117 15.01 -8.62 16.85
N GLN A 118 15.00 -8.47 18.16
CA GLN A 118 14.98 -7.15 18.81
C GLN A 118 16.27 -6.99 19.60
N ARG A 119 17.05 -5.95 19.26
CA ARG A 119 18.20 -5.54 20.06
C ARG A 119 17.81 -4.34 20.92
N CYS A 120 18.02 -4.50 22.23
CA CYS A 120 17.85 -3.49 23.26
C CYS A 120 19.11 -2.64 23.40
#